data_AF-A0A317DDC9-F1
#
_entry.id   AF-A0A317DDC9-F1
#
_cell.length_a   1.000
_cell.length_b   1.000
_cell.length_c   1.000
_cell.angle_alpha   90.00
_cell.angle_beta   90.00
_cell.angle_gamma   90.00
#
_symmetry.space_group_name_H-M   'P 1'
#
loop_
_entity.id
_entity.type
_entity.pdbx_description
1 polymer ?
#
loop_
_entity_poly.entity_id
_entity_poly.type
_entity_poly.pdbx_seq_one_letter_code
_entity_poly.pdbx_strand_id
1 'polypeptide(L)'
;MIFTTRYGLPVEPRNFNRSYDSRIARAGIRKITVHDARRTCGSLLVDLDVHPRVAMAILRHADFSITMEIYSQVSSKTTLEALRRLGESLDQ
;
A
#
# COMPACT_ATOMS: atom_id res chain seq x y z
N MET A 1 8.22 15.90 -14.63
CA MET A 1 7.03 15.04 -14.49
C MET A 1 6.64 14.57 -15.89
N ILE A 2 6.44 13.26 -16.12
CA ILE A 2 6.26 12.65 -17.47
C ILE A 2 4.78 12.59 -17.91
N PHE A 3 3.83 12.79 -17.00
CA PHE A 3 2.40 12.71 -17.33
C PHE A 3 1.90 14.00 -17.99
N THR A 4 1.53 13.88 -19.27
CA THR A 4 0.98 14.95 -20.07
C THR A 4 -0.48 14.68 -20.44
N THR A 5 -1.22 15.75 -20.63
CA THR A 5 -2.53 15.72 -21.27
C THR A 5 -2.39 15.39 -22.76
N ARG A 6 -3.50 15.15 -23.46
CA ARG A 6 -3.52 14.92 -24.91
C ARG A 6 -2.89 16.06 -25.75
N TYR A 7 -2.69 17.23 -25.14
CA TYR A 7 -2.08 18.41 -25.76
C TYR A 7 -0.61 18.60 -25.38
N GLY A 8 0.01 17.63 -24.71
CA GLY A 8 1.42 17.72 -24.28
C GLY A 8 1.66 18.57 -23.03
N LEU A 9 0.62 19.21 -22.49
CA LEU A 9 0.74 20.01 -21.25
C LEU A 9 0.81 19.11 -20.02
N PRO A 10 1.53 19.50 -18.95
CA PRO A 10 1.55 18.76 -17.69
C PRO A 10 0.13 18.53 -17.15
N VAL A 11 -0.12 17.34 -16.59
CA VAL A 11 -1.37 17.07 -15.89
C VAL A 11 -1.40 17.85 -14.57
N GLU A 12 -2.33 18.78 -14.43
CA GLU A 12 -2.57 19.49 -13.18
C GLU A 12 -3.01 18.51 -12.07
N PRO A 13 -2.37 18.51 -10.87
CA PRO A 13 -2.70 17.59 -9.78
C PRO A 13 -4.19 17.56 -9.40
N ARG A 14 -4.87 18.72 -9.43
CA ARG A 14 -6.32 18.78 -9.15
C ARG A 14 -7.16 18.02 -10.17
N ASN A 15 -6.78 18.10 -11.46
CA ASN A 15 -7.46 17.38 -12.53
C ASN A 15 -7.23 15.86 -12.43
N PHE A 16 -6.02 15.46 -12.02
CA PHE A 16 -5.74 14.06 -11.72
C PHE A 16 -6.62 13.53 -10.58
N ASN A 17 -6.69 14.24 -9.45
CA ASN A 17 -7.53 13.84 -8.32
C ASN A 17 -9.02 13.73 -8.68
N ARG A 18 -9.54 14.67 -9.48
CA ARG A 18 -10.93 14.59 -9.97
C ARG A 18 -11.17 13.36 -10.85
N SER A 19 -10.25 13.07 -11.77
CA SER A 19 -10.31 11.87 -12.61
C SER A 19 -10.23 10.58 -11.78
N TYR A 20 -9.37 10.59 -10.76
CA TYR A 20 -9.21 9.49 -9.82
C TYR A 20 -10.49 9.23 -8.99
N ASP A 21 -11.09 10.28 -8.43
CA ASP A 21 -12.38 10.19 -7.71
C ASP A 21 -13.50 9.63 -8.60
N SER A 22 -13.58 10.07 -9.86
CA SER A 22 -14.56 9.55 -10.82
C SER A 22 -14.35 8.05 -11.10
N ARG A 23 -13.10 7.60 -11.19
CA ARG A 23 -12.77 6.18 -11.36
C ARG A 23 -13.13 5.35 -10.14
N ILE A 24 -12.91 5.86 -8.93
CA ILE A 24 -13.32 5.21 -7.68
C ILE A 24 -14.84 5.04 -7.64
N ALA A 25 -15.59 6.11 -7.92
CA ALA A 25 -17.05 6.06 -7.98
C ALA A 25 -17.54 5.02 -9.01
N ARG A 26 -16.90 4.96 -10.18
CA ARG A 26 -17.23 3.97 -11.22
C ARG A 26 -16.90 2.53 -10.79
N ALA A 27 -15.86 2.33 -10.00
CA ALA A 27 -15.48 1.02 -9.46
C ALA A 27 -16.38 0.58 -8.28
N GLY A 28 -17.25 1.46 -7.75
CA GLY A 28 -18.14 1.14 -6.63
C GLY A 28 -17.42 0.93 -5.30
N ILE A 29 -16.15 1.36 -5.18
CA ILE A 29 -15.36 1.21 -3.97
C ILE A 29 -15.47 2.44 -3.08
N ARG A 30 -15.14 2.29 -1.79
CA ARG A 30 -15.02 3.41 -0.85
C ARG A 30 -14.08 4.46 -1.44
N LYS A 31 -14.42 5.73 -1.25
CA LYS A 31 -13.53 6.85 -1.60
C LYS A 31 -12.21 6.73 -0.84
N ILE A 32 -11.12 6.58 -1.58
CA ILE A 32 -9.74 6.55 -1.10
C ILE A 32 -8.92 7.61 -1.81
N THR A 33 -7.85 8.10 -1.21
CA THR A 33 -6.93 9.03 -1.86
C THR A 33 -5.86 8.30 -2.69
N VAL A 34 -5.09 9.05 -3.47
CA VAL A 34 -3.92 8.51 -4.18
C VAL A 34 -2.84 8.05 -3.20
N HIS A 35 -2.72 8.72 -2.06
CA HIS A 35 -1.83 8.32 -0.97
C HIS A 35 -2.29 6.99 -0.33
N ASP A 36 -3.59 6.81 -0.15
CA ASP A 36 -4.13 5.55 0.35
C ASP A 36 -3.86 4.39 -0.61
N ALA A 37 -4.01 4.60 -1.92
CA ALA A 37 -3.64 3.58 -2.90
C ALA A 37 -2.15 3.21 -2.85
N ARG A 38 -1.27 4.19 -2.60
CA ARG A 38 0.15 3.94 -2.35
C ARG A 38 0.37 3.14 -1.05
N ARG A 39 -0.37 3.43 0.02
CA ARG A 39 -0.35 2.63 1.25
C ARG A 39 -0.82 1.19 1.00
N THR A 40 -1.90 1.01 0.24
CA THR A 40 -2.38 -0.32 -0.17
C THR A 40 -1.34 -1.09 -0.97
N CYS A 41 -0.61 -0.44 -1.88
CA CYS A 41 0.52 -1.07 -2.57
C CYS A 41 1.60 -1.55 -1.58
N GLY A 42 1.90 -0.77 -0.55
CA GLY A 42 2.78 -1.20 0.54
C GLY A 42 2.26 -2.45 1.24
N SER A 43 1.00 -2.46 1.69
CA SER A 43 0.38 -3.63 2.33
C SER A 43 0.44 -4.88 1.46
N LEU A 44 0.13 -4.76 0.16
CA LEU A 44 0.21 -5.89 -0.77
C LEU A 44 1.63 -6.43 -0.93
N LEU A 45 2.66 -5.57 -0.95
CA LEU A 45 4.05 -6.03 -1.00
C LEU A 45 4.44 -6.80 0.27
N VAL A 46 3.92 -6.39 1.43
CA VAL A 46 4.15 -7.13 2.69
C VAL A 46 3.41 -8.46 2.69
N ASP A 47 2.16 -8.50 2.22
CA ASP A 47 1.39 -9.73 2.11
C ASP A 47 2.04 -10.74 1.14
N LEU A 48 2.79 -10.25 0.16
CA LEU A 48 3.60 -11.05 -0.77
C LEU A 48 4.98 -11.44 -0.20
N ASP A 49 5.23 -11.22 1.09
CA ASP A 49 6.48 -11.51 1.80
C ASP A 49 7.72 -10.86 1.17
N VAL A 50 7.53 -9.70 0.52
CA VAL A 50 8.64 -8.93 -0.03
C VAL A 50 9.45 -8.35 1.14
N HIS A 51 10.78 -8.52 1.11
CA HIS A 51 11.64 -7.98 2.16
C HIS A 51 11.51 -6.44 2.26
N PRO A 52 11.46 -5.84 3.47
CA PRO A 52 11.28 -4.39 3.69
C PRO A 52 12.19 -3.51 2.84
N ARG A 53 13.47 -3.88 2.73
CA ARG A 53 14.46 -3.15 1.91
C ARG A 53 14.07 -3.08 0.43
N VAL A 54 13.49 -4.15 -0.11
CA VAL A 54 13.04 -4.22 -1.50
C VAL A 54 11.74 -3.45 -1.68
N ALA A 55 10.79 -3.59 -0.75
CA ALA A 55 9.55 -2.82 -0.76
C ALA A 55 9.81 -1.30 -0.69
N MET A 56 10.77 -0.86 0.14
CA MET A 56 11.19 0.54 0.20
C MET A 56 11.83 1.05 -1.10
N ALA A 57 12.59 0.21 -1.80
CA ALA A 57 13.15 0.54 -3.10
C ALA A 57 12.06 0.69 -4.17
N ILE A 58 11.07 -0.22 -4.18
CA ILE A 58 9.92 -0.20 -5.09
C ILE A 58 9.07 1.05 -4.85
N LEU A 59 8.74 1.33 -3.59
CA LEU A 59 7.96 2.51 -3.26
C LEU A 59 8.79 3.78 -3.42
N ARG A 60 10.11 3.70 -3.42
CA ARG A 60 11.06 4.81 -3.62
C ARG A 60 10.87 5.90 -2.56
N HIS A 61 11.63 5.80 -1.47
CA HIS A 61 11.58 6.70 -0.32
C HIS A 61 10.14 6.95 0.17
N ALA A 62 9.26 5.94 0.12
CA ALA A 62 8.07 5.99 0.96
C ALA A 62 8.54 6.28 2.38
N ASP A 63 7.90 7.24 3.02
CA ASP A 63 8.18 7.64 4.38
C ASP A 63 8.51 6.38 5.19
N PHE A 64 9.73 6.30 5.73
CA PHE A 64 10.19 5.12 6.46
C PHE A 64 9.15 4.72 7.52
N SER A 65 8.49 5.74 8.08
CA SER A 65 7.38 5.64 9.02
C SER A 65 6.19 4.86 8.45
N ILE A 66 5.74 5.14 7.22
CA ILE A 66 4.62 4.42 6.59
C ILE A 66 5.00 2.97 6.31
N THR A 67 6.23 2.74 5.84
CA THR A 67 6.67 1.37 5.56
C THR A 67 6.73 0.57 6.86
N MET A 68 7.36 1.10 7.91
CA MET A 68 7.40 0.45 9.22
C MET A 68 6.02 0.30 9.89
N GLU A 69 5.12 1.27 9.73
CA GLU A 69 3.72 1.15 10.19
C GLU A 69 3.06 -0.10 9.59
N ILE A 70 3.17 -0.29 8.27
CA ILE A 70 2.59 -1.46 7.58
C ILE A 70 3.27 -2.76 8.04
N TYR A 71 4.60 -2.79 8.09
CA TYR A 71 5.33 -3.99 8.52
C TYR A 71 5.06 -4.37 9.97
N SER A 72 4.93 -3.40 10.88
CA SER A 72 4.63 -3.67 12.29
C SER A 72 3.25 -4.31 12.48
N GLN A 73 2.25 -3.84 11.72
CA GLN A 73 0.89 -4.41 11.75
C GLN A 73 0.86 -5.85 11.21
N VAL A 74 1.56 -6.13 10.12
CA VAL A 74 1.60 -7.49 9.54
C VAL A 74 2.45 -8.43 10.37
N SER A 75 3.64 -8.00 10.81
CA SER A 75 4.49 -8.78 11.72
C SER A 75 3.74 -9.16 13.00
N SER A 76 2.91 -8.26 13.54
CA SER A 76 2.06 -8.57 14.69
C SER A 76 1.07 -9.71 14.40
N LYS A 77 0.44 -9.72 13.22
CA LYS A 77 -0.47 -10.82 12.81
C LYS A 77 0.28 -12.13 12.59
N THR A 78 1.40 -12.10 11.87
CA THR A 78 2.22 -13.29 11.60
C THR A 78 2.80 -13.86 12.90
N THR A 79 3.25 -13.01 13.81
CA THR A 79 3.75 -13.41 15.13
C THR A 79 2.63 -14.04 15.96
N LEU A 80 1.43 -13.45 15.96
CA LEU A 80 0.28 -14.02 16.67
C LEU A 80 -0.10 -15.40 16.11
N GLU A 81 -0.13 -15.56 14.80
CA GLU A 81 -0.42 -16.84 14.15
C GLU A 81 0.67 -17.88 14.44
N ALA A 82 1.94 -17.50 14.41
CA ALA A 82 3.05 -18.38 14.77
C ALA A 82 2.98 -18.83 16.24
N LEU A 83 2.68 -17.92 17.16
CA LEU A 83 2.49 -18.22 18.59
C LEU A 83 1.26 -19.12 18.81
N ARG A 84 0.17 -18.90 18.06
CA ARG A 84 -1.03 -19.74 18.12
C ARG A 84 -0.72 -21.18 17.69
N ARG A 85 0.00 -21.36 16.58
CA ARG A 85 0.44 -22.68 16.10
C ARG A 85 1.39 -23.37 17.08
N LEU A 86 2.28 -22.61 17.73
CA LEU A 86 3.16 -23.14 18.76
C LEU A 86 2.35 -23.63 19.98
N GLY A 87 1.35 -22.87 20.42
CA GLY A 87 0.44 -23.29 21.49
C GLY A 87 -0.30 -24.58 21.15
N GLU A 88 -0.89 -24.68 19.96
CA GLU A 88 -1.58 -25.90 19.50
C GLU A 88 -0.66 -27.12 19.39
N SER A 89 0.63 -26.91 19.08
CA SER A 89 1.63 -27.98 19.02
C SER A 89 2.14 -28.42 20.39
N LEU A 90 1.97 -27.60 21.43
CA LEU A 90 2.40 -27.91 22.80
C LEU A 90 1.30 -28.54 23.66
N ASP A 91 0.04 -28.44 23.21
CA ASP A 91 -1.14 -29.05 23.85
C ASP A 91 -1.44 -30.48 23.34
N GLN A 92 -0.52 -31.11 22.59
CA GLN A 92 -0.54 -32.53 22.20
C GLN A 92 0.39 -33.37 23.08
#